data_AF-A0AAN8PPI9-F1
#
_entry.id   AF-A0AAN8PPI9-F1
#
_cell.length_a   1.000
_cell.length_b   1.000
_cell.length_c   1.000
_cell.angle_alpha   90.00
_cell.angle_beta   90.00
_cell.angle_gamma   90.00
#
_symmetry.space_group_name_H-M   'P 1'
#
loop_
_entity.id
_entity.type
_entity.pdbx_description
1 polymer ?
#
loop_
_entity_poly.entity_id
_entity_poly.type
_entity_poly.pdbx_seq_one_letter_code
_entity_poly.pdbx_strand_id
1 'polypeptide(L)'
;MNSPVFYVVSRLYSYILGVAIINYWRGLWGLVDLSGFTLQSAGLTTVISTIALVLCRGSSNSLGPPLFTITDLGRKDYFKITTLFKTKPGPSLRFYLDSCFSVVFVTGFAITQWRGLWNLLDLLLAPDDVFQSAWLSLVAGNILAVLLFIIQWPVMWFAGKIRRLPQTNAEFIGLLGIEDLMTFCGTLASVLVWRGCWYLYDQCLIVHNTDLSLWVSHGVAMVIGMVTLHYPTLMLNGLFMDGEVINSGDKTFFDTKFISNFTQYSVDAYKKKFERKQRKARAVNIEEEKLLVTDKLILHKDVNHNASMNDTNF
;
A
#
# COMPACT_ATOMS: atom_id res chain seq x y z
N MET A 1 6.02 -12.31 19.71
CA MET A 1 4.86 -12.54 18.83
C MET A 1 5.38 -12.82 17.42
N ASN A 2 5.73 -14.08 17.14
CA ASN A 2 6.13 -14.65 15.85
C ASN A 2 5.29 -15.93 15.68
N SER A 3 3.98 -15.79 15.50
CA SER A 3 3.13 -16.99 15.33
C SER A 3 3.13 -17.39 13.85
N PRO A 4 3.51 -18.62 13.50
CA PRO A 4 3.31 -19.17 12.15
C PRO A 4 1.85 -19.04 11.69
N VAL A 5 0.91 -19.14 12.62
CA VAL A 5 -0.53 -18.99 12.35
C VAL A 5 -0.86 -17.65 11.70
N PHE A 6 -0.27 -16.54 12.18
CA PHE A 6 -0.51 -15.23 11.56
C PHE A 6 -0.09 -15.23 10.09
N TYR A 7 1.08 -15.77 9.77
CA TYR A 7 1.59 -15.76 8.40
C TYR A 7 0.76 -16.63 7.46
N VAL A 8 0.22 -17.75 7.93
CA VAL A 8 -0.68 -18.58 7.12
C VAL A 8 -2.03 -17.89 6.93
N VAL A 9 -2.66 -17.44 8.03
CA VAL A 9 -4.00 -16.84 7.99
C VAL A 9 -4.01 -15.53 7.20
N SER A 10 -3.00 -14.67 7.37
CA SER A 10 -2.98 -13.40 6.66
C SER A 10 -2.84 -13.59 5.15
N ARG A 11 -2.08 -14.60 4.70
CA ARG A 11 -1.88 -14.91 3.27
C ARG A 11 -3.13 -15.51 2.66
N LEU A 12 -3.77 -16.45 3.36
CA LEU A 12 -5.04 -17.01 2.94
C LEU A 12 -6.12 -15.93 2.85
N TYR A 13 -6.16 -15.02 3.83
CA TYR A 13 -7.06 -13.87 3.82
C TYR A 13 -6.84 -12.97 2.60
N SER A 14 -5.59 -12.57 2.32
CA SER A 14 -5.26 -11.77 1.13
C SER A 14 -5.60 -12.48 -0.17
N TYR A 15 -5.38 -13.80 -0.23
CA TYR A 15 -5.67 -14.60 -1.41
C TYR A 15 -7.17 -14.63 -1.71
N ILE A 16 -7.99 -15.00 -0.72
CA ILE A 16 -9.44 -15.08 -0.86
C ILE A 16 -10.01 -13.71 -1.22
N LEU A 17 -9.55 -12.65 -0.55
CA LEU A 17 -10.01 -11.29 -0.84
C LEU A 17 -9.57 -10.83 -2.24
N GLY A 18 -8.35 -11.14 -2.66
CA GLY A 18 -7.85 -10.85 -4.00
C GLY A 18 -8.70 -11.52 -5.08
N VAL A 19 -9.08 -12.79 -4.89
CA VAL A 19 -10.00 -13.49 -5.81
C VAL A 19 -11.35 -12.76 -5.89
N ALA A 20 -11.92 -12.34 -4.76
CA ALA A 20 -13.18 -11.60 -4.75
C ALA A 20 -13.06 -10.25 -5.48
N ILE A 21 -11.96 -9.51 -5.26
CA ILE A 21 -11.68 -8.22 -5.92
C ILE A 21 -11.56 -8.39 -7.43
N ILE A 22 -10.80 -9.37 -7.91
CA ILE A 22 -10.64 -9.61 -9.35
C ILE A 22 -11.97 -10.00 -10.00
N ASN A 23 -12.81 -10.81 -9.33
CA ASN A 23 -14.15 -11.12 -9.84
C ASN A 23 -15.04 -9.87 -9.91
N TYR A 24 -14.96 -8.98 -8.92
CA TYR A 24 -15.66 -7.69 -8.94
C TYR A 24 -15.19 -6.82 -10.12
N TRP A 25 -13.87 -6.72 -10.34
CA TRP A 25 -13.29 -6.00 -11.47
C TRP A 25 -13.78 -6.53 -12.80
N ARG A 26 -13.72 -7.86 -12.99
CA ARG A 26 -14.19 -8.53 -14.21
C ARG A 26 -15.67 -8.31 -14.47
N GLY A 27 -16.50 -8.33 -13.42
CA GLY A 27 -17.93 -8.00 -13.54
C GLY A 27 -18.16 -6.58 -14.05
N LEU A 28 -17.46 -5.60 -13.47
CA LEU A 28 -17.56 -4.20 -13.91
C LEU A 28 -17.05 -3.99 -15.33
N TRP A 29 -15.94 -4.63 -15.71
CA TRP A 29 -15.44 -4.58 -17.09
C TRP A 29 -16.46 -5.14 -18.07
N GLY A 30 -17.10 -6.26 -17.74
CA GLY A 30 -18.17 -6.83 -18.55
C GLY A 30 -19.33 -5.86 -18.74
N LEU A 31 -19.74 -5.14 -17.69
CA LEU A 31 -20.79 -4.10 -17.79
C LEU A 31 -20.36 -2.92 -18.68
N VAL A 32 -19.12 -2.45 -18.53
CA VAL A 32 -18.57 -1.38 -19.38
C VAL A 32 -18.54 -1.81 -20.84
N ASP A 33 -18.14 -3.05 -21.11
CA ASP A 33 -17.99 -3.59 -22.46
C ASP A 33 -19.34 -3.71 -23.20
N LEU A 34 -20.47 -3.77 -22.47
CA LEU A 34 -21.81 -3.69 -23.08
C LEU A 34 -22.08 -2.35 -23.79
N SER A 35 -21.36 -1.29 -23.42
CA SER A 35 -21.46 0.01 -24.10
C SER A 35 -20.70 0.04 -25.44
N GLY A 36 -20.02 -1.05 -25.80
CA GLY A 36 -19.33 -1.24 -27.06
C GLY A 36 -17.85 -0.86 -27.02
N PHE A 37 -17.08 -1.43 -27.94
CA PHE A 37 -15.64 -1.20 -28.08
C PHE A 37 -15.34 -0.16 -29.15
N THR A 38 -15.65 1.10 -28.86
CA THR A 38 -15.40 2.24 -29.76
C THR A 38 -14.61 3.34 -29.04
N LEU A 39 -13.95 4.20 -29.81
CA LEU A 39 -13.20 5.33 -29.24
C LEU A 39 -14.10 6.27 -28.43
N GLN A 40 -15.34 6.46 -28.90
CA GLN A 40 -16.35 7.28 -28.21
C GLN A 40 -16.75 6.65 -26.87
N SER A 41 -17.06 5.35 -26.86
CA SER A 41 -17.42 4.63 -25.63
C SER A 41 -16.26 4.64 -24.62
N ALA A 42 -15.04 4.32 -25.06
CA ALA A 42 -13.86 4.29 -24.21
C ALA A 42 -13.52 5.69 -23.66
N GLY A 43 -13.64 6.72 -24.50
CA GLY A 43 -13.46 8.13 -24.12
C GLY A 43 -14.48 8.59 -23.09
N LEU A 44 -15.77 8.36 -23.35
CA LEU A 44 -16.85 8.73 -22.42
C LEU A 44 -16.71 8.00 -21.08
N THR A 45 -16.42 6.70 -21.12
CA THR A 45 -16.17 5.88 -19.92
C THR A 45 -15.04 6.48 -19.08
N THR A 46 -13.93 6.84 -19.72
CA THR A 46 -12.78 7.47 -19.04
C THR A 46 -13.14 8.83 -18.46
N VAL A 47 -13.80 9.70 -19.22
CA VAL A 47 -14.16 11.06 -18.78
C VAL A 47 -15.17 11.03 -17.63
N ILE A 48 -16.24 10.25 -17.76
CA ILE A 48 -17.31 10.17 -16.74
C ILE A 48 -16.76 9.60 -15.44
N SER A 49 -15.98 8.52 -15.49
CA SER A 49 -15.38 7.93 -14.28
C SER A 49 -14.35 8.86 -13.63
N THR A 50 -13.55 9.58 -14.42
CA THR A 50 -12.60 10.59 -13.91
C THR A 50 -13.33 11.72 -13.20
N ILE A 51 -14.38 12.28 -13.82
CA ILE A 51 -15.20 13.34 -13.20
C ILE A 51 -15.84 12.83 -11.90
N ALA A 52 -16.40 11.62 -11.91
CA ALA A 52 -17.03 11.03 -10.73
C ALA A 52 -16.03 10.85 -9.58
N LEU A 53 -14.79 10.41 -9.87
CA LEU A 53 -13.72 10.29 -8.88
C LEU A 53 -13.32 11.63 -8.28
N VAL A 54 -13.11 12.66 -9.12
CA VAL A 54 -12.78 14.03 -8.70
C VAL A 54 -13.87 14.59 -7.79
N LEU A 55 -15.15 14.43 -8.18
CA LEU A 55 -16.29 14.91 -7.38
C LEU A 55 -16.40 14.19 -6.03
N CYS A 56 -16.05 12.91 -5.97
CA CYS A 56 -16.05 12.13 -4.74
C CYS A 56 -14.77 12.31 -3.91
N ARG A 57 -13.77 13.06 -4.40
CA ARG A 57 -12.41 13.13 -3.82
C ARG A 57 -11.81 11.74 -3.62
N GLY A 58 -11.96 10.88 -4.63
CA GLY A 58 -11.50 9.51 -4.61
C GLY A 58 -10.51 9.13 -5.73
N SER A 59 -10.00 10.08 -6.51
CA SER A 59 -9.06 9.89 -7.62
C SER A 59 -7.86 9.04 -7.23
N SER A 60 -7.27 9.29 -6.06
CA SER A 60 -6.04 8.62 -5.57
C SER A 60 -6.19 7.10 -5.48
N ASN A 61 -7.42 6.61 -5.37
CA ASN A 61 -7.73 5.18 -5.29
C ASN A 61 -7.62 4.44 -6.63
N SER A 62 -7.36 5.18 -7.72
CA SER A 62 -7.09 4.60 -9.04
C SER A 62 -5.61 4.35 -9.28
N LEU A 63 -4.72 4.75 -8.37
CA LEU A 63 -3.29 4.48 -8.50
C LEU A 63 -2.98 2.99 -8.30
N GLY A 64 -2.06 2.48 -9.11
CA GLY A 64 -1.54 1.13 -8.98
C GLY A 64 -0.01 1.08 -9.08
N PRO A 65 0.57 -0.13 -9.05
CA PRO A 65 1.99 -0.29 -9.35
C PRO A 65 2.30 0.20 -10.77
N PRO A 66 3.46 0.84 -11.00
CA PRO A 66 4.62 0.93 -10.10
C PRO A 66 4.61 2.12 -9.13
N LEU A 67 3.61 3.00 -9.18
CA LEU A 67 3.58 4.25 -8.41
C LEU A 67 3.00 4.08 -7.00
N PHE A 68 2.22 3.03 -6.79
CA PHE A 68 1.62 2.71 -5.51
C PHE A 68 1.76 1.21 -5.22
N THR A 69 2.28 0.88 -4.05
CA THR A 69 2.37 -0.50 -3.55
C THR A 69 2.17 -0.51 -2.03
N ILE A 70 1.70 -1.64 -1.49
CA ILE A 70 1.46 -1.79 -0.05
C ILE A 70 2.39 -2.87 0.50
N THR A 71 3.12 -2.53 1.56
CA THR A 71 4.07 -3.43 2.21
C THR A 71 3.45 -4.20 3.38
N ASP A 72 3.89 -5.45 3.57
CA ASP A 72 3.51 -6.38 4.64
C ASP A 72 4.36 -6.18 5.93
N LEU A 73 4.79 -4.95 6.20
CA LEU A 73 5.62 -4.65 7.38
C LEU A 73 4.77 -4.44 8.65
N GLY A 74 3.53 -3.96 8.48
CA GLY A 74 2.63 -3.58 9.56
C GLY A 74 1.72 -4.72 10.03
N ARG A 75 2.14 -5.50 11.03
CA ARG A 75 1.36 -6.65 11.54
C ARG A 75 0.03 -6.28 12.23
N LYS A 76 -0.09 -5.06 12.77
CA LYS A 76 -1.25 -4.63 13.58
C LYS A 76 -2.44 -4.18 12.74
N ASP A 77 -2.16 -3.60 11.57
CA ASP A 77 -3.18 -3.00 10.71
C ASP A 77 -3.46 -3.84 9.47
N TYR A 78 -2.90 -5.06 9.37
CA TYR A 78 -3.02 -5.93 8.20
C TYR A 78 -4.47 -6.25 7.81
N PHE A 79 -5.33 -6.45 8.81
CA PHE A 79 -6.75 -6.77 8.61
C PHE A 79 -7.64 -5.53 8.64
N LYS A 80 -7.06 -4.33 8.73
CA LYS A 80 -7.80 -3.08 8.82
C LYS A 80 -7.96 -2.48 7.43
N ILE A 81 -9.18 -2.52 6.91
CA ILE A 81 -9.56 -1.86 5.66
C ILE A 81 -10.25 -0.54 6.01
N THR A 82 -9.74 0.58 5.50
CA THR A 82 -10.34 1.90 5.72
C THR A 82 -11.31 2.25 4.61
N THR A 83 -12.47 2.79 4.98
CA THR A 83 -13.43 3.39 4.06
C THR A 83 -13.01 4.82 3.72
N LEU A 84 -13.59 5.41 2.66
CA LEU A 84 -13.28 6.77 2.21
C LEU A 84 -13.47 7.79 3.33
N PHE A 85 -14.60 7.73 4.07
CA PHE A 85 -14.88 8.67 5.16
C PHE A 85 -14.31 8.22 6.51
N LYS A 86 -13.56 7.10 6.55
CA LYS A 86 -12.90 6.56 7.74
C LYS A 86 -13.84 6.39 8.94
N THR A 87 -15.10 6.01 8.67
CA THR A 87 -16.11 5.80 9.72
C THR A 87 -15.69 4.67 10.65
N LYS A 88 -15.97 4.81 11.96
CA LYS A 88 -15.65 3.79 12.96
C LYS A 88 -16.38 2.47 12.65
N PRO A 89 -15.67 1.32 12.61
CA PRO A 89 -16.31 0.03 12.41
C PRO A 89 -17.33 -0.29 13.51
N GLY A 90 -18.49 -0.78 13.11
CA GLY A 90 -19.57 -1.17 14.01
C GLY A 90 -20.91 -1.30 13.31
N PRO A 91 -22.00 -1.68 14.01
CA PRO A 91 -23.31 -1.94 13.43
C PRO A 91 -24.08 -0.66 13.03
N SER A 92 -23.39 0.47 12.87
CA SER A 92 -24.03 1.75 12.57
C SER A 92 -24.39 1.88 11.09
N LEU A 93 -25.56 2.44 10.78
CA LEU A 93 -25.96 2.74 9.40
C LEU A 93 -24.91 3.57 8.66
N ARG A 94 -24.28 4.53 9.33
CA ARG A 94 -23.20 5.36 8.75
C ARG A 94 -22.02 4.52 8.26
N PHE A 95 -21.59 3.54 9.07
CA PHE A 95 -20.50 2.66 8.67
C PHE A 95 -20.89 1.80 7.47
N TYR A 96 -22.11 1.26 7.44
CA TYR A 96 -22.59 0.50 6.28
C TYR A 96 -22.67 1.34 5.01
N LEU A 97 -23.22 2.57 5.10
CA LEU A 97 -23.30 3.48 3.96
C LEU A 97 -21.91 3.88 3.45
N ASP A 98 -20.98 4.20 4.34
CA ASP A 98 -19.59 4.53 3.98
C ASP A 98 -18.87 3.33 3.33
N SER A 99 -19.08 2.11 3.85
CA SER A 99 -18.53 0.88 3.27
C SER A 99 -19.08 0.62 1.86
N CYS A 100 -20.39 0.71 1.69
CA CYS A 100 -21.03 0.57 0.39
C CYS A 100 -20.56 1.65 -0.57
N PHE A 101 -20.48 2.90 -0.11
CA PHE A 101 -20.05 4.01 -0.94
C PHE A 101 -18.61 3.82 -1.45
N SER A 102 -17.73 3.44 -0.54
CA SER A 102 -16.32 3.13 -0.81
C SER A 102 -16.17 2.02 -1.87
N VAL A 103 -16.80 0.87 -1.64
CA VAL A 103 -16.60 -0.32 -2.49
C VAL A 103 -17.36 -0.22 -3.82
N VAL A 104 -18.61 0.24 -3.79
CA VAL A 104 -19.45 0.25 -4.99
C VAL A 104 -19.12 1.43 -5.88
N PHE A 105 -19.05 2.64 -5.32
CA PHE A 105 -18.89 3.85 -6.13
C PHE A 105 -17.42 4.21 -6.33
N VAL A 106 -16.65 4.45 -5.27
CA VAL A 106 -15.26 4.92 -5.42
C VAL A 106 -14.40 3.88 -6.13
N THR A 107 -14.37 2.65 -5.62
CA THR A 107 -13.64 1.55 -6.27
C THR A 107 -14.24 1.22 -7.64
N GLY A 108 -15.57 1.27 -7.80
CA GLY A 108 -16.21 1.02 -9.09
C GLY A 108 -15.81 2.04 -10.17
N PHE A 109 -15.76 3.33 -9.82
CA PHE A 109 -15.31 4.38 -10.73
C PHE A 109 -13.82 4.23 -11.07
N ALA A 110 -12.97 3.88 -10.10
CA ALA A 110 -11.56 3.59 -10.36
C ALA A 110 -11.37 2.45 -11.37
N ILE A 111 -12.08 1.33 -11.19
CA ILE A 111 -12.05 0.19 -12.11
C ILE A 111 -12.56 0.58 -13.50
N THR A 112 -13.63 1.39 -13.55
CA THR A 112 -14.22 1.88 -14.79
C THR A 112 -13.26 2.81 -15.55
N GLN A 113 -12.54 3.69 -14.82
CA GLN A 113 -11.50 4.55 -15.38
C GLN A 113 -10.36 3.73 -15.98
N TRP A 114 -9.90 2.71 -15.24
CA TRP A 114 -8.90 1.76 -15.73
C TRP A 114 -9.34 1.08 -17.02
N ARG A 115 -10.58 0.57 -17.08
CA ARG A 115 -11.12 -0.08 -18.27
C ARG A 115 -11.23 0.89 -19.46
N GLY A 116 -11.69 2.11 -19.22
CA GLY A 116 -11.78 3.16 -20.23
C GLY A 116 -10.42 3.50 -20.83
N LEU A 117 -9.41 3.73 -19.98
CA LEU A 117 -8.03 3.99 -20.41
C LEU A 117 -7.44 2.80 -21.16
N TRP A 118 -7.68 1.57 -20.69
CA TRP A 118 -7.24 0.35 -21.36
C TRP A 118 -7.82 0.25 -22.77
N ASN A 119 -9.13 0.45 -22.93
CA ASN A 119 -9.82 0.41 -24.22
C ASN A 119 -9.32 1.51 -25.18
N LEU A 120 -9.09 2.73 -24.67
CA LEU A 120 -8.50 3.80 -25.46
C LEU A 120 -7.12 3.39 -26.00
N LEU A 121 -6.28 2.80 -25.16
CA LEU A 121 -4.95 2.35 -25.56
C LEU A 121 -5.00 1.19 -26.54
N ASP A 122 -5.95 0.26 -26.40
CA ASP A 122 -6.17 -0.81 -27.39
C ASP A 122 -6.52 -0.28 -28.78
N LEU A 123 -7.29 0.80 -28.84
CA LEU A 123 -7.71 1.41 -30.10
C LEU A 123 -6.67 2.35 -30.71
N LEU A 124 -5.81 2.96 -29.89
CA LEU A 124 -4.91 4.04 -30.31
C LEU A 124 -3.44 3.62 -30.44
N LEU A 125 -2.97 2.65 -29.66
CA LEU A 125 -1.56 2.36 -29.53
C LEU A 125 -1.17 1.12 -30.33
N ALA A 126 -0.69 1.32 -31.56
CA ALA A 126 -0.31 0.24 -32.48
C ALA A 126 -1.40 -0.88 -32.56
N PRO A 127 -2.64 -0.55 -32.94
CA PRO A 127 -3.77 -1.49 -32.88
C PRO A 127 -3.58 -2.73 -33.77
N ASP A 128 -2.76 -2.62 -34.81
CA ASP A 128 -2.52 -3.70 -35.78
C ASP A 128 -1.44 -4.71 -35.34
N ASP A 129 -0.63 -4.37 -34.32
CA ASP A 129 0.44 -5.23 -33.82
C ASP A 129 0.44 -5.25 -32.28
N VAL A 130 -0.14 -6.32 -31.73
CA VAL A 130 -0.26 -6.55 -30.29
C VAL A 130 1.12 -6.59 -29.61
N PHE A 131 2.13 -7.17 -30.25
CA PHE A 131 3.48 -7.31 -29.65
C PHE A 131 4.18 -5.95 -29.57
N GLN A 132 4.13 -5.17 -30.65
CA GLN A 132 4.62 -3.79 -30.66
C GLN A 132 3.85 -2.93 -29.66
N SER A 133 2.53 -3.04 -29.63
CA SER A 133 1.65 -2.32 -28.70
C SER A 133 1.99 -2.61 -27.24
N ALA A 134 2.30 -3.87 -26.92
CA ALA A 134 2.68 -4.31 -25.59
C ALA A 134 3.99 -3.65 -25.12
N TRP A 135 5.04 -3.70 -25.95
CA TRP A 135 6.32 -3.05 -25.64
C TRP A 135 6.20 -1.53 -25.55
N LEU A 136 5.47 -0.91 -26.47
CA LEU A 136 5.25 0.53 -26.46
C LEU A 136 4.53 0.97 -25.18
N SER A 137 3.53 0.19 -24.73
CA SER A 137 2.85 0.45 -23.46
C SER A 137 3.80 0.32 -22.27
N LEU A 138 4.55 -0.78 -22.21
CA LEU A 138 5.45 -1.05 -21.09
C LEU A 138 6.52 0.03 -20.96
N VAL A 139 7.16 0.40 -22.07
CA VAL A 139 8.22 1.42 -22.10
C VAL A 139 7.65 2.80 -21.79
N ALA A 140 6.56 3.21 -22.45
CA ALA A 140 5.94 4.52 -22.22
C ALA A 140 5.43 4.67 -20.77
N GLY A 141 4.81 3.62 -20.21
CA GLY A 141 4.32 3.61 -18.83
C GLY A 141 5.45 3.77 -17.81
N ASN A 142 6.57 3.05 -17.99
CA ASN A 142 7.73 3.19 -17.11
C ASN A 142 8.42 4.55 -17.24
N ILE A 143 8.54 5.10 -18.46
CA ILE A 143 9.06 6.45 -18.68
C ILE A 143 8.18 7.48 -17.96
N LEU A 144 6.86 7.39 -18.12
CA LEU A 144 5.92 8.30 -17.47
C LEU A 144 6.00 8.18 -15.94
N ALA A 145 6.11 6.98 -15.39
CA ALA A 145 6.29 6.78 -13.94
C ALA A 145 7.59 7.43 -13.42
N VAL A 146 8.72 7.27 -14.14
CA VAL A 146 10.00 7.92 -13.78
C VAL A 146 9.87 9.44 -13.84
N LEU A 147 9.24 9.98 -14.87
CA LEU A 147 8.99 11.43 -14.98
C LEU A 147 8.14 11.93 -13.82
N LEU A 148 7.08 11.20 -13.44
CA LEU A 148 6.24 11.54 -12.29
C LEU A 148 7.03 11.49 -10.96
N PHE A 149 7.92 10.52 -10.78
CA PHE A 149 8.80 10.45 -9.62
C PHE A 149 9.79 11.63 -9.53
N ILE A 150 10.16 12.24 -10.66
CA ILE A 150 10.98 13.45 -10.71
C ILE A 150 10.11 14.69 -10.48
N ILE A 151 8.97 14.80 -11.15
CA ILE A 151 8.06 15.96 -11.12
C ILE A 151 7.38 16.15 -9.77
N GLN A 152 7.16 15.09 -9.00
CA GLN A 152 6.56 15.22 -7.66
C GLN A 152 7.34 16.17 -6.73
N TRP A 153 8.66 16.28 -6.86
CA TRP A 153 9.47 17.12 -5.98
C TRP A 153 9.18 18.62 -6.16
N PRO A 154 9.28 19.19 -7.38
CA PRO A 154 8.87 20.58 -7.59
C PRO A 154 7.38 20.80 -7.32
N VAL A 155 6.50 19.83 -7.61
CA VAL A 155 5.06 19.91 -7.29
C VAL A 155 4.83 20.03 -5.78
N MET A 156 5.43 19.16 -4.98
CA MET A 156 5.27 19.18 -3.52
C MET A 156 5.93 20.40 -2.88
N TRP A 157 7.03 20.88 -3.45
CA TRP A 157 7.63 22.16 -3.04
C TRP A 157 6.70 23.35 -3.32
N PHE A 158 6.10 23.39 -4.50
CA PHE A 158 5.15 24.44 -4.90
C PHE A 158 3.88 24.38 -4.04
N ALA A 159 3.33 23.19 -3.83
CA ALA A 159 2.24 22.96 -2.89
C ALA A 159 2.61 23.44 -1.48
N GLY A 160 3.83 23.19 -1.02
CA GLY A 160 4.36 23.69 0.25
C GLY A 160 4.39 25.23 0.35
N LYS A 161 4.59 25.94 -0.77
CA LYS A 161 4.48 27.40 -0.82
C LYS A 161 3.04 27.88 -0.73
N ILE A 162 2.14 27.29 -1.52
CA ILE A 162 0.72 27.65 -1.51
C ILE A 162 0.13 27.45 -0.11
N ARG A 163 0.50 26.35 0.57
CA ARG A 163 0.02 26.05 1.93
C ARG A 163 0.39 27.06 3.00
N ARG A 164 1.38 27.92 2.74
CA ARG A 164 1.78 29.01 3.66
C ARG A 164 0.96 30.28 3.46
N LEU A 165 0.25 30.39 2.34
CA LEU A 165 -0.67 31.51 2.10
C LEU A 165 -1.95 31.31 2.93
N PRO A 166 -2.72 32.38 3.20
CA PRO A 166 -4.05 32.25 3.76
C PRO A 166 -4.88 31.30 2.89
N GLN A 167 -5.37 30.20 3.47
CA GLN A 167 -6.12 29.18 2.75
C GLN A 167 -7.51 29.70 2.42
N THR A 168 -7.73 30.16 1.19
CA THR A 168 -9.06 30.38 0.64
C THR A 168 -9.52 29.13 -0.11
N ASN A 169 -10.79 29.12 -0.53
CA ASN A 169 -11.32 28.03 -1.33
C ASN A 169 -10.57 27.85 -2.66
N ALA A 170 -10.00 28.93 -3.21
CA ALA A 170 -9.29 28.87 -4.48
C ALA A 170 -7.96 28.13 -4.37
N GLU A 171 -7.16 28.37 -3.33
CA GLU A 171 -5.90 27.64 -3.11
C GLU A 171 -6.17 26.16 -2.84
N PHE A 172 -7.21 25.85 -2.05
CA PHE A 172 -7.61 24.48 -1.78
C PHE A 172 -8.00 23.73 -3.07
N ILE A 173 -8.87 24.34 -3.90
CA ILE A 173 -9.28 23.74 -5.18
C ILE A 173 -8.10 23.62 -6.14
N GLY A 174 -7.21 24.61 -6.18
CA GLY A 174 -6.01 24.57 -7.01
C GLY A 174 -5.06 23.43 -6.62
N LEU A 175 -4.82 23.23 -5.32
CA LEU A 175 -4.04 22.10 -4.82
C LEU A 175 -4.72 20.76 -5.12
N LEU A 176 -6.04 20.67 -4.91
CA LEU A 176 -6.80 19.47 -5.22
C LEU A 176 -6.69 19.13 -6.72
N GLY A 177 -6.83 20.11 -7.61
CA GLY A 177 -6.67 19.90 -9.05
C GLY A 177 -5.27 19.45 -9.47
N ILE A 178 -4.22 19.91 -8.78
CA ILE A 178 -2.84 19.42 -8.99
C ILE A 178 -2.72 17.96 -8.54
N GLU A 179 -3.29 17.60 -7.38
CA GLU A 179 -3.33 16.23 -6.87
C GLU A 179 -4.09 15.30 -7.83
N ASP A 180 -5.26 15.71 -8.31
CA ASP A 180 -6.05 14.96 -9.28
C ASP A 180 -5.32 14.77 -10.61
N LEU A 181 -4.62 15.80 -11.11
CA LEU A 181 -3.84 15.71 -12.34
C LEU A 181 -2.65 14.75 -12.21
N MET A 182 -1.89 14.89 -11.12
CA MET A 182 -0.76 13.98 -10.82
C MET A 182 -1.25 12.54 -10.71
N THR A 183 -2.40 12.35 -10.06
CA THR A 183 -3.03 11.05 -9.89
C THR A 183 -3.50 10.46 -11.20
N PHE A 184 -4.19 11.23 -12.05
CA PHE A 184 -4.64 10.76 -13.37
C PHE A 184 -3.46 10.33 -14.25
N CYS A 185 -2.39 11.14 -14.30
CA CYS A 185 -1.16 10.78 -15.00
C CYS A 185 -0.53 9.50 -14.41
N GLY A 186 -0.58 9.32 -13.09
CA GLY A 186 -0.09 8.12 -12.43
C GLY A 186 -0.95 6.88 -12.73
N THR A 187 -2.26 7.03 -12.80
CA THR A 187 -3.19 5.98 -13.23
C THR A 187 -2.89 5.57 -14.67
N LEU A 188 -2.71 6.53 -15.59
CA LEU A 188 -2.33 6.25 -16.98
C LEU A 188 -0.99 5.50 -17.07
N ALA A 189 0.01 5.92 -16.30
CA ALA A 189 1.30 5.22 -16.24
C ALA A 189 1.13 3.77 -15.77
N SER A 190 0.31 3.56 -14.74
CA SER A 190 0.00 2.23 -14.22
C SER A 190 -0.71 1.37 -15.27
N VAL A 191 -1.77 1.89 -15.90
CA VAL A 191 -2.51 1.18 -16.97
C VAL A 191 -1.57 0.78 -18.11
N LEU A 192 -0.69 1.68 -18.57
CA LEU A 192 0.29 1.38 -19.62
C LEU A 192 1.25 0.24 -19.22
N VAL A 193 1.79 0.26 -18.00
CA VAL A 193 2.67 -0.81 -17.51
C VAL A 193 1.93 -2.13 -17.43
N TRP A 194 0.74 -2.16 -16.82
CA TRP A 194 -0.05 -3.38 -16.65
C TRP A 194 -0.52 -3.95 -17.99
N ARG A 195 -0.97 -3.11 -18.91
CA ARG A 195 -1.33 -3.49 -20.28
C ARG A 195 -0.15 -4.11 -21.02
N GLY A 196 1.01 -3.47 -20.95
CA GLY A 196 2.24 -3.99 -21.55
C GLY A 196 2.63 -5.35 -20.98
N CYS A 197 2.63 -5.51 -19.66
CA CYS A 197 2.93 -6.79 -19.01
C CYS A 197 1.93 -7.89 -19.40
N TRP A 198 0.63 -7.57 -19.41
CA TRP A 198 -0.40 -8.55 -19.74
C TRP A 198 -0.25 -9.08 -21.16
N TYR A 199 -0.12 -8.19 -22.16
CA TYR A 199 0.06 -8.62 -23.54
C TYR A 199 1.39 -9.30 -23.79
N LEU A 200 2.48 -8.92 -23.11
CA LEU A 200 3.73 -9.67 -23.20
C LEU A 200 3.61 -11.08 -22.59
N TYR A 201 2.84 -11.26 -21.52
CA TYR A 201 2.57 -12.61 -21.01
C TYR A 201 1.78 -13.43 -22.03
N ASP A 202 0.75 -12.86 -22.63
CA ASP A 202 -0.05 -13.55 -23.66
C ASP A 202 0.79 -13.93 -24.89
N GLN A 203 1.76 -13.09 -25.29
CA GLN A 203 2.59 -13.32 -26.47
C GLN A 203 3.86 -14.15 -26.21
N CYS A 204 4.41 -14.15 -24.99
CA CYS A 204 5.73 -14.74 -24.71
C CYS A 204 5.70 -15.90 -23.70
N LEU A 205 4.75 -15.93 -22.77
CA LEU A 205 4.75 -16.89 -21.66
C LEU A 205 3.95 -18.14 -22.02
N ILE A 206 4.64 -19.25 -22.30
CA ILE A 206 4.05 -20.58 -22.50
C ILE A 206 2.84 -20.51 -23.47
N VAL A 207 3.08 -19.95 -24.67
CA VAL A 207 2.05 -19.57 -25.65
C VAL A 207 1.15 -20.74 -26.06
N HIS A 208 1.70 -21.96 -26.11
CA HIS A 208 0.98 -23.15 -26.57
C HIS A 208 0.13 -23.83 -25.48
N ASN A 209 0.21 -23.38 -24.21
CA ASN A 209 -0.57 -23.93 -23.12
C ASN A 209 -0.99 -22.81 -22.16
N THR A 210 -2.14 -22.20 -22.47
CA THR A 210 -2.70 -21.07 -21.73
C THR A 210 -2.98 -21.43 -20.27
N ASP A 211 -3.50 -22.63 -19.99
CA ASP A 211 -3.78 -23.05 -18.62
C ASP A 211 -2.51 -23.11 -17.77
N LEU A 212 -1.45 -23.71 -18.31
CA LEU A 212 -0.15 -23.75 -17.64
C LEU A 212 0.44 -22.33 -17.48
N SER A 213 0.32 -21.48 -18.50
CA SER A 213 0.76 -20.09 -18.44
C SER A 213 0.09 -19.32 -17.30
N LEU A 214 -1.23 -19.46 -17.15
CA LEU A 214 -2.02 -18.84 -16.08
C LEU A 214 -1.60 -19.33 -14.69
N TRP A 215 -1.44 -20.65 -14.51
CA TRP A 215 -1.02 -21.20 -13.21
C TRP A 215 0.41 -20.80 -12.84
N VAL A 216 1.32 -20.79 -13.81
CA VAL A 216 2.72 -20.38 -13.60
C VAL A 216 2.81 -18.90 -13.28
N SER A 217 2.21 -18.03 -14.08
CA SER A 217 2.22 -16.58 -13.85
C SER A 217 1.61 -16.23 -12.49
N HIS A 218 0.48 -16.85 -12.14
CA HIS A 218 -0.17 -16.68 -10.85
C HIS A 218 0.72 -17.12 -9.68
N GLY A 219 1.23 -18.36 -9.71
CA GLY A 219 2.06 -18.92 -8.65
C GLY A 219 3.36 -18.16 -8.45
N VAL A 220 4.05 -17.81 -9.54
CA VAL A 220 5.29 -17.02 -9.51
C VAL A 220 5.04 -15.63 -8.95
N ALA A 221 4.00 -14.92 -9.42
CA ALA A 221 3.66 -13.59 -8.92
C ALA A 221 3.30 -13.61 -7.42
N MET A 222 2.58 -14.63 -6.96
CA MET A 222 2.29 -14.82 -5.53
C MET A 222 3.57 -14.97 -4.70
N VAL A 223 4.48 -15.85 -5.11
CA VAL A 223 5.75 -16.09 -4.41
C VAL A 223 6.60 -14.81 -4.39
N ILE A 224 6.73 -14.13 -5.53
CA ILE A 224 7.47 -12.86 -5.62
C ILE A 224 6.85 -11.81 -4.71
N GLY A 225 5.52 -11.64 -4.72
CA GLY A 225 4.82 -10.71 -3.84
C GLY A 225 5.06 -11.01 -2.36
N MET A 226 5.08 -12.29 -1.97
CA MET A 226 5.37 -12.70 -0.59
C MET A 226 6.83 -12.45 -0.20
N VAL A 227 7.79 -12.79 -1.06
CA VAL A 227 9.23 -12.63 -0.80
C VAL A 227 9.62 -11.15 -0.74
N THR A 228 9.03 -10.34 -1.62
CA THR A 228 9.24 -8.89 -1.65
C THR A 228 8.44 -8.15 -0.59
N LEU A 229 7.61 -8.83 0.19
CA LEU A 229 6.74 -8.25 1.23
C LEU A 229 5.68 -7.28 0.67
N HIS A 230 5.25 -7.44 -0.59
CA HIS A 230 4.22 -6.61 -1.22
C HIS A 230 2.91 -7.37 -1.53
N TYR A 231 2.79 -8.61 -1.06
CA TYR A 231 1.61 -9.47 -1.23
C TYR A 231 0.25 -8.78 -0.92
N PRO A 232 0.12 -7.93 0.11
CA PRO A 232 -1.13 -7.25 0.44
C PRO A 232 -1.56 -6.18 -0.57
N THR A 233 -0.70 -5.79 -1.52
CA THR A 233 -1.07 -4.84 -2.59
C THR A 233 -2.29 -5.32 -3.37
N LEU A 234 -2.48 -6.64 -3.47
CA LEU A 234 -3.65 -7.27 -4.09
C LEU A 234 -4.99 -6.92 -3.43
N MET A 235 -4.96 -6.56 -2.14
CA MET A 235 -6.19 -6.35 -1.36
C MET A 235 -6.75 -4.93 -1.46
N LEU A 236 -6.00 -3.96 -2.00
CA LEU A 236 -6.30 -2.52 -1.90
C LEU A 236 -6.61 -2.14 -0.43
N ASN A 237 -5.59 -1.89 0.39
CA ASN A 237 -5.75 -1.64 1.83
C ASN A 237 -6.41 -0.28 2.13
N GLY A 238 -7.72 -0.23 1.89
CA GLY A 238 -8.57 0.92 2.14
C GLY A 238 -8.46 2.01 1.10
N LEU A 239 -9.28 3.04 1.30
CA LEU A 239 -9.35 4.21 0.43
C LEU A 239 -8.69 5.43 1.06
N PHE A 240 -8.16 6.28 0.19
CA PHE A 240 -7.59 7.58 0.48
C PHE A 240 -8.54 8.67 -0.04
N MET A 241 -8.70 9.74 0.74
CA MET A 241 -9.44 10.91 0.31
C MET A 241 -8.48 11.91 -0.32
N ASP A 242 -8.81 12.39 -1.51
CA ASP A 242 -7.96 13.34 -2.22
C ASP A 242 -7.86 14.64 -1.43
N GLY A 243 -6.67 15.25 -1.48
CA GLY A 243 -6.29 16.42 -0.71
C GLY A 243 -5.58 16.05 0.59
N GLU A 244 -5.57 14.79 1.03
CA GLU A 244 -4.79 14.38 2.20
C GLU A 244 -3.29 14.45 1.92
N VAL A 245 -2.84 14.00 0.74
CA VAL A 245 -1.41 13.95 0.39
C VAL A 245 -0.87 15.33 0.10
N ILE A 246 -1.50 16.12 -0.77
CA ILE A 246 -0.95 17.42 -1.15
C ILE A 246 -0.99 18.43 0.00
N ASN A 247 -1.93 18.27 0.94
CA ASN A 247 -1.99 19.06 2.15
C ASN A 247 -1.12 18.51 3.29
N SER A 248 -0.66 17.26 3.19
CA SER A 248 0.26 16.65 4.16
C SER A 248 1.60 17.37 4.18
N GLY A 249 2.25 17.45 5.34
CA GLY A 249 3.62 17.97 5.47
C GLY A 249 4.70 17.16 4.75
N ASP A 250 4.33 16.13 3.99
CA ASP A 250 5.25 15.26 3.29
C ASP A 250 5.94 15.96 2.13
N LYS A 251 7.15 15.48 1.81
CA LYS A 251 7.99 16.02 0.73
C LYS A 251 7.74 15.36 -0.62
N THR A 252 7.07 14.21 -0.63
CA THR A 252 6.84 13.37 -1.80
C THR A 252 5.35 13.10 -1.95
N PHE A 253 4.89 13.07 -3.19
CA PHE A 253 3.50 12.77 -3.50
C PHE A 253 3.29 11.26 -3.61
N PHE A 254 4.12 10.59 -4.41
CA PHE A 254 4.14 9.13 -4.51
C PHE A 254 5.03 8.55 -3.41
N ASP A 255 4.62 7.40 -2.86
CA ASP A 255 5.45 6.73 -1.86
C ASP A 255 6.71 6.16 -2.52
N THR A 256 7.85 6.80 -2.29
CA THR A 256 9.17 6.34 -2.76
C THR A 256 9.83 5.36 -1.79
N LYS A 257 9.18 5.07 -0.65
CA LYS A 257 9.73 4.18 0.38
C LYS A 257 9.58 2.70 0.04
N PHE A 258 8.96 2.33 -1.08
CA PHE A 258 8.84 0.92 -1.48
C PHE A 258 10.19 0.17 -1.47
N ILE A 259 11.29 0.81 -1.90
CA ILE A 259 12.66 0.24 -1.84
C ILE A 259 13.25 0.34 -0.44
N SER A 260 13.09 1.47 0.24
CA SER A 260 13.68 1.70 1.56
C SER A 260 12.99 0.89 2.66
N ASN A 261 11.74 0.48 2.48
CA ASN A 261 10.99 -0.37 3.40
C ASN A 261 11.62 -1.77 3.49
N PHE A 262 12.21 -2.28 2.41
CA PHE A 262 12.96 -3.55 2.42
C PHE A 262 14.21 -3.46 3.31
N THR A 263 14.92 -2.33 3.27
CA THR A 263 16.13 -2.10 4.08
C THR A 263 15.82 -1.60 5.49
N GLN A 264 14.75 -0.83 5.69
CA GLN A 264 14.32 -0.36 7.02
C GLN A 264 13.84 -1.51 7.89
N TYR A 265 13.15 -2.51 7.35
CA TYR A 265 12.75 -3.69 8.13
C TYR A 265 13.96 -4.45 8.67
N SER A 266 15.02 -4.63 7.86
CA SER A 266 16.22 -5.33 8.32
C SER A 266 16.95 -4.55 9.41
N VAL A 267 16.98 -3.22 9.30
CA VAL A 267 17.57 -2.31 10.30
C VAL A 267 16.73 -2.28 11.59
N ASP A 268 15.41 -2.15 11.51
CA ASP A 268 14.51 -2.10 12.68
C ASP A 268 14.42 -3.44 13.41
N ALA A 269 14.42 -4.55 12.67
CA ALA A 269 14.50 -5.89 13.24
C ALA A 269 15.84 -6.09 13.97
N TYR A 270 16.95 -5.62 13.39
CA TYR A 270 18.26 -5.63 14.03
C TYR A 270 18.29 -4.76 15.29
N LYS A 271 17.77 -3.53 15.22
CA LYS A 271 17.71 -2.59 16.34
C LYS A 271 16.88 -3.12 17.51
N LYS A 272 15.69 -3.67 17.24
CA LYS A 272 14.86 -4.35 18.26
C LYS A 272 15.53 -5.58 18.86
N LYS A 273 16.28 -6.36 18.07
CA LYS A 273 17.05 -7.51 18.55
C LYS A 273 18.19 -7.06 19.47
N PHE A 274 18.87 -5.98 19.10
CA PHE A 274 19.93 -5.35 19.88
C PHE A 274 19.41 -4.77 21.20
N GLU A 275 18.31 -4.01 21.18
CA GLU A 275 17.65 -3.46 22.37
C GLU A 275 17.16 -4.57 23.32
N ARG A 276 16.61 -5.66 22.79
CA ARG A 276 16.25 -6.84 23.60
C ARG A 276 17.47 -7.49 24.26
N LYS A 277 18.59 -7.58 23.55
CA LYS A 277 19.85 -8.12 24.10
C LYS A 277 20.37 -7.23 25.22
N GLN A 278 20.33 -5.90 25.05
CA GLN A 278 20.69 -4.95 26.10
C GLN A 278 19.76 -5.00 27.31
N ARG A 279 18.44 -5.11 27.12
CA ARG A 279 17.48 -5.25 28.23
C ARG A 279 17.72 -6.53 29.03
N LYS A 280 17.98 -7.65 28.36
CA LYS A 280 18.33 -8.91 29.04
C LYS A 280 19.63 -8.79 29.84
N ALA A 281 20.67 -8.19 29.25
CA ALA A 281 21.94 -7.96 29.96
C ALA A 281 21.76 -7.06 31.19
N ARG A 282 20.98 -5.97 31.08
CA ARG A 282 20.68 -5.10 32.24
C ARG A 282 19.89 -5.82 33.33
N ALA A 283 18.94 -6.69 32.96
CA ALA A 283 18.16 -7.46 33.93
C ALA A 283 19.05 -8.43 34.73
N VAL A 284 19.98 -9.10 34.05
CA VAL A 284 20.97 -9.99 34.71
C VAL A 284 21.85 -9.22 35.68
N ASN A 285 22.40 -8.06 35.28
CA ASN A 285 23.21 -7.24 36.18
C ASN A 285 22.44 -6.77 37.42
N ILE A 286 21.18 -6.38 37.27
CA ILE A 286 20.33 -5.97 38.42
C ILE A 286 20.05 -7.15 39.35
N GLU A 287 19.92 -8.36 38.82
CA GLU A 287 19.70 -9.58 39.60
C GLU A 287 20.95 -9.99 40.38
N GLU A 288 22.13 -9.92 39.74
CA GLU A 288 23.43 -10.11 40.41
C GLU A 288 23.68 -9.07 41.52
N GLU A 289 23.35 -7.80 41.27
CA GLU A 289 23.53 -6.72 42.24
C GLU A 289 22.60 -6.90 43.45
N LYS A 290 21.37 -7.37 43.24
CA LYS A 290 20.45 -7.74 44.33
C LYS A 290 20.94 -8.92 45.15
N LEU A 291 21.52 -9.94 44.52
CA LEU A 291 22.13 -11.08 45.19
C LEU A 291 23.29 -10.63 46.09
N LEU A 292 24.20 -9.79 45.56
CA LEU A 292 25.33 -9.23 46.32
C LEU A 292 24.89 -8.40 47.53
N VAL A 293 23.84 -7.59 47.40
CA VAL A 293 23.29 -6.80 48.51
C VAL A 293 22.65 -7.72 49.56
N THR A 294 21.95 -8.76 49.13
CA THR A 294 21.33 -9.74 50.03
C THR A 294 22.40 -10.52 50.80
N ASP A 295 23.46 -10.98 50.15
CA ASP A 295 24.58 -11.67 50.78
C ASP A 295 25.29 -10.76 51.80
N LYS A 296 25.50 -9.47 51.47
CA LYS A 296 26.05 -8.49 52.42
C LYS A 296 25.14 -8.26 53.64
N LEU A 297 23.82 -8.22 53.45
CA LEU A 297 22.85 -8.08 54.54
C LEU A 297 22.81 -9.31 55.46
N ILE A 298 22.96 -10.51 54.90
CA ILE A 298 23.06 -11.76 55.67
C ILE A 298 24.36 -11.76 56.50
N LEU A 299 25.50 -11.46 55.87
CA LEU A 299 26.79 -11.35 56.56
C LEU A 299 26.76 -10.29 57.69
N HIS A 300 26.10 -9.15 57.47
CA HIS A 300 26.02 -8.10 58.50
C HIS A 300 25.14 -8.49 59.69
N LYS A 301 24.09 -9.29 59.46
CA LYS A 301 23.25 -9.88 60.52
C LYS A 301 24.01 -10.93 61.33
N ASP A 302 24.79 -11.78 60.67
CA ASP A 302 25.58 -12.82 61.36
C ASP A 302 26.71 -12.21 62.21
N VAL A 303 27.35 -11.13 61.73
CA VAL A 303 28.35 -10.38 62.51
C VAL A 303 27.72 -9.70 63.75
N ASN A 304 26.55 -9.09 63.60
CA ASN A 304 25.85 -8.45 64.73
C ASN A 304 25.28 -9.47 65.73
N HIS A 305 24.85 -10.65 65.26
CA HIS A 305 24.40 -11.72 66.13
C HIS A 305 25.56 -12.30 66.97
N ASN A 306 26.72 -12.49 66.35
CA ASN A 306 27.94 -12.95 67.04
C ASN A 306 28.52 -11.90 68.00
N ALA A 307 28.39 -10.59 67.69
CA ALA A 307 28.77 -9.52 68.62
C ALA A 307 27.86 -9.49 69.86
N SER A 308 26.54 -9.70 69.70
CA SER A 308 25.58 -9.73 70.82
C SER A 308 25.75 -10.94 71.76
N MET A 309 26.38 -12.03 71.31
CA MET A 309 26.70 -13.19 72.15
C MET A 309 28.00 -13.01 72.96
N ASN A 310 28.90 -12.10 72.56
CA ASN A 310 30.14 -11.86 73.29
C ASN A 310 30.00 -10.82 74.42
N ASP A 311 28.98 -9.95 74.37
CA ASP A 311 28.75 -8.92 75.41
C ASP A 311 27.91 -9.41 76.62
N THR A 312 27.67 -10.73 76.73
CA THR A 312 26.91 -11.33 77.86
C THR A 312 27.76 -12.14 78.83
N ASN A 313 29.08 -12.13 78.68
CA ASN A 313 30.02 -12.69 79.65
C ASN A 313 31.05 -11.63 80.05
N PHE A 314 30.73 -10.82 81.07
CA PHE A 314 31.61 -10.37 82.18
C PHE A 314 30.94 -9.26 82.98
#